data_AF-A0A5E4LI18-F1
#
_entry.id   AF-A0A5E4LI18-F1
#
_cell.length_a   1.000
_cell.length_b   1.000
_cell.length_c   1.000
_cell.angle_alpha   90.00
_cell.angle_beta   90.00
_cell.angle_gamma   90.00
#
_symmetry.space_group_name_H-M   'P 1'
#
loop_
_entity.id
_entity.type
_entity.pdbx_description
1 polymer ?
#
loop_
_entity_poly.entity_id
_entity_poly.type
_entity_poly.pdbx_seq_one_letter_code
_entity_poly.pdbx_strand_id
1 'polypeptide(L)'
;MGNRAILIAAFLAALLLLPGCAMPQLPFALPWDKPKPPAPPASQPAGTSPEQQASGPSAEYEKLANAAPGEYLVSYNATVSDSGRAVKSFQATIYRKGDSLGRIEILTHNDEFIDEVREYGVGGGLYLCIRPKGKELKCSAEDAAAVTEEYTPEIVRAVSNASNFTVALEANQTLLGMNASCFRLDSSDGASYTHCFGANGVLLYGRDRAASGRTREMNATAFEAAVDESAFELPAAVQNTPVDPFEGIAPRSISDRISEGQFRLANQGAYPLKIYVISSGLADSVLITKGEFSMLVDAGNFQNVSAFLNSIGVKRLNVLVATRDYEGAVAGIYDLLDSYPVEELWENNVPPSSNALAASLEKARAMNITIKHPEVGEGMNFSGVEFSILNPSRQRLLGNPDTDAIVMKVSMGRFCMLLLNPTVQERESAILSTGEDLRCDVLTYFKHGEGRPEPSVLVSNVGPKDVIISVGPNSQGLPKATTLERLSISGTRVWRTDERGTIRVTNDGFSPYQIASQLKVSSGWVAYDGSPAN
;
A
#
# COMPACT_ATOMS: atom_id res chain seq x y z
N MET A 1 31.15 -43.98 -37.40
CA MET A 1 30.65 -44.07 -38.80
C MET A 1 29.42 -43.17 -38.91
N GLY A 2 29.27 -42.25 -39.86
CA GLY A 2 30.28 -41.74 -40.79
C GLY A 2 29.69 -40.79 -41.86
N ASN A 3 30.25 -39.57 -41.97
CA ASN A 3 30.30 -38.67 -43.14
C ASN A 3 28.98 -38.21 -43.83
N ARG A 4 28.96 -37.12 -44.62
CA ARG A 4 29.62 -35.79 -44.74
C ARG A 4 29.33 -35.27 -46.17
N ALA A 5 29.42 -33.96 -46.39
CA ALA A 5 28.92 -33.28 -47.60
C ALA A 5 29.81 -33.35 -48.87
N ILE A 6 29.20 -33.06 -50.03
CA ILE A 6 29.78 -32.63 -51.32
C ILE A 6 28.83 -31.53 -51.87
N LEU A 7 29.16 -30.29 -52.27
CA LEU A 7 30.42 -29.54 -52.50
C LEU A 7 30.87 -29.39 -53.98
N ILE A 8 30.05 -28.66 -54.76
CA ILE A 8 30.37 -27.73 -55.89
C ILE A 8 31.03 -28.27 -57.19
N ALA A 9 30.33 -28.03 -58.31
CA ALA A 9 30.83 -27.76 -59.68
C ALA A 9 29.67 -27.22 -60.56
N ALA A 10 29.83 -26.58 -61.73
CA ALA A 10 30.84 -25.66 -62.30
C ALA A 10 30.28 -25.07 -63.64
N PHE A 11 31.04 -24.21 -64.34
CA PHE A 11 30.81 -23.69 -65.73
C PHE A 11 29.54 -22.83 -65.96
N LEU A 12 29.58 -21.49 -66.15
CA LEU A 12 30.62 -20.49 -66.51
C LEU A 12 30.88 -20.32 -68.04
N ALA A 13 30.49 -19.13 -68.54
CA ALA A 13 31.11 -18.30 -69.60
C ALA A 13 30.44 -18.10 -70.98
N ALA A 14 30.61 -16.86 -71.47
CA ALA A 14 30.44 -16.32 -72.83
C ALA A 14 28.99 -16.08 -73.35
N LEU A 15 28.70 -15.02 -74.12
CA LEU A 15 29.56 -13.98 -74.73
C LEU A 15 29.13 -12.54 -74.40
N LEU A 16 30.09 -11.61 -74.49
CA LEU A 16 29.90 -10.15 -74.53
C LEU A 16 29.70 -9.67 -75.98
N LEU A 17 28.82 -8.70 -76.21
CA LEU A 17 29.00 -7.64 -77.24
C LEU A 17 28.33 -6.33 -76.78
N LEU A 18 28.76 -5.22 -77.38
CA LEU A 18 28.59 -3.81 -76.98
C LEU A 18 27.54 -3.07 -77.88
N PRO A 19 27.24 -1.76 -77.69
CA PRO A 19 27.36 -0.87 -76.50
C PRO A 19 26.07 -0.04 -76.20
N GLY A 20 26.08 0.74 -75.10
CA GLY A 20 25.74 2.17 -75.21
C GLY A 20 24.39 2.69 -74.68
N CYS A 21 24.34 3.02 -73.39
CA CYS A 21 23.79 4.32 -72.95
C CYS A 21 24.43 4.73 -71.60
N ALA A 22 24.55 6.03 -71.34
CA ALA A 22 25.39 6.53 -70.25
C ALA A 22 24.65 6.64 -68.90
N MET A 23 25.29 6.19 -67.81
CA MET A 23 24.99 6.67 -66.46
C MET A 23 25.91 7.84 -66.11
N PRO A 24 25.41 8.97 -65.60
CA PRO A 24 26.26 9.99 -65.01
C PRO A 24 26.78 9.50 -63.65
N GLN A 25 28.09 9.48 -63.47
CA GLN A 25 28.70 9.37 -62.14
C GLN A 25 28.87 10.75 -61.49
N LEU A 26 29.09 10.69 -60.18
CA LEU A 26 29.79 11.63 -59.27
C LEU A 26 28.88 12.34 -58.25
N PRO A 27 29.37 12.56 -56.99
CA PRO A 27 30.30 11.69 -56.26
C PRO A 27 30.09 11.62 -54.72
N PHE A 28 30.90 10.76 -54.11
CA PHE A 28 31.43 10.82 -52.73
C PHE A 28 30.53 10.69 -51.47
N ALA A 29 31.12 9.95 -50.51
CA ALA A 29 31.03 10.09 -49.05
C ALA A 29 29.67 9.89 -48.35
N LEU A 30 29.60 8.80 -47.58
CA LEU A 30 28.85 8.75 -46.33
C LEU A 30 29.67 9.41 -45.21
N PRO A 31 29.11 10.39 -44.48
CA PRO A 31 29.53 10.69 -43.12
C PRO A 31 28.44 10.27 -42.12
N TRP A 32 28.81 9.40 -41.17
CA TRP A 32 28.16 9.41 -39.87
C TRP A 32 28.66 10.66 -39.13
N ASP A 33 27.87 11.73 -39.15
CA ASP A 33 27.74 12.68 -38.04
C ASP A 33 26.68 13.71 -38.38
N LYS A 34 25.45 13.49 -37.89
CA LYS A 34 24.50 14.60 -37.69
C LYS A 34 24.67 15.07 -36.25
N PRO A 35 25.03 16.34 -35.99
CA PRO A 35 25.07 16.83 -34.63
C PRO A 35 23.70 16.63 -33.98
N LYS A 36 23.71 16.15 -32.74
CA LYS A 36 22.54 16.14 -31.85
C LYS A 36 21.88 17.53 -31.93
N PRO A 37 20.55 17.65 -32.07
CA PRO A 37 19.91 18.96 -32.08
C PRO A 37 20.38 19.73 -30.83
N PRO A 38 20.69 21.04 -30.96
CA PRO A 38 21.23 21.79 -29.85
C PRO A 38 20.29 21.63 -28.66
N ALA A 39 20.86 21.29 -27.50
CA ALA A 39 20.09 21.24 -26.27
C ALA A 39 19.33 22.57 -26.12
N PRO A 40 18.08 22.56 -25.61
CA PRO A 40 17.41 23.82 -25.25
C PRO A 40 18.40 24.63 -24.41
N PRO A 41 18.58 25.93 -24.71
CA PRO A 41 19.68 26.72 -24.17
C PRO A 41 19.69 26.55 -22.66
N ALA A 42 20.81 26.05 -22.13
CA ALA A 42 20.88 25.62 -20.74
C ALA A 42 20.35 26.76 -19.86
N SER A 43 19.19 26.53 -19.23
CA SER A 43 18.67 27.43 -18.22
C SER A 43 19.80 27.63 -17.23
N GLN A 44 20.32 28.85 -17.14
CA GLN A 44 21.44 29.14 -16.25
C GLN A 44 21.07 28.55 -14.88
N PRO A 45 21.95 27.77 -14.23
CA PRO A 45 21.67 27.30 -12.88
C PRO A 45 21.34 28.56 -12.07
N ALA A 46 20.08 28.68 -11.61
CA ALA A 46 19.50 29.96 -11.24
C ALA A 46 20.36 30.58 -10.13
N GLY A 47 21.19 31.56 -10.53
CA GLY A 47 22.55 31.73 -9.98
C GLY A 47 22.52 31.77 -8.47
N THR A 48 22.94 30.65 -7.84
CA THR A 48 22.43 30.19 -6.54
C THR A 48 22.03 31.35 -5.64
N SER A 49 20.72 31.67 -5.64
CA SER A 49 20.18 32.69 -4.76
C SER A 49 20.67 32.34 -3.36
N PRO A 50 21.39 33.24 -2.66
CA PRO A 50 22.03 32.91 -1.40
C PRO A 50 20.96 32.33 -0.49
N GLU A 51 21.17 31.06 -0.13
CA GLU A 51 20.13 30.13 0.35
C GLU A 51 19.17 30.89 1.26
N GLN A 52 17.97 31.19 0.73
CA GLN A 52 17.05 32.08 1.42
C GLN A 52 16.56 31.32 2.65
N GLN A 53 17.26 31.52 3.76
CA GLN A 53 17.01 30.86 5.03
C GLN A 53 15.54 31.05 5.32
N ALA A 54 14.79 29.96 5.15
CA ALA A 54 13.37 29.96 5.34
C ALA A 54 13.13 30.48 6.76
N SER A 55 12.33 31.53 6.87
CA SER A 55 12.30 32.39 8.05
C SER A 55 10.88 32.46 8.58
N GLY A 56 10.75 32.33 9.90
CA GLY A 56 9.47 32.11 10.55
C GLY A 56 9.17 30.62 10.82
N PRO A 57 7.96 30.31 11.32
CA PRO A 57 7.71 29.08 12.07
C PRO A 57 7.93 27.76 11.31
N SER A 58 7.63 27.69 10.01
CA SER A 58 7.78 26.44 9.22
C SER A 58 9.22 25.94 9.19
N ALA A 59 10.19 26.85 9.13
CA ALA A 59 11.60 26.50 9.01
C ALA A 59 12.26 26.24 10.37
N GLU A 60 11.83 26.95 11.42
CA GLU A 60 12.22 26.64 12.79
C GLU A 60 11.70 25.25 13.20
N TYR A 61 10.45 24.94 12.82
CA TYR A 61 9.87 23.61 12.94
C TYR A 61 10.68 22.56 12.16
N GLU A 62 10.94 22.77 10.85
CA GLU A 62 11.70 21.79 10.05
C GLU A 62 13.12 21.58 10.57
N LYS A 63 13.77 22.63 11.09
CA LYS A 63 15.09 22.52 11.74
C LYS A 63 15.04 21.65 13.00
N LEU A 64 14.00 21.76 13.82
CA LEU A 64 13.85 20.97 15.05
C LEU A 64 13.37 19.54 14.76
N ALA A 65 12.42 19.37 13.84
CA ALA A 65 11.88 18.07 13.43
C ALA A 65 12.90 17.18 12.73
N ASN A 66 13.86 17.77 11.99
CA ASN A 66 14.94 17.03 11.33
C ASN A 66 16.24 16.97 12.15
N ALA A 67 16.29 17.56 13.35
CA ALA A 67 17.47 17.46 14.21
C ALA A 67 17.57 16.05 14.81
N ALA A 68 18.65 15.34 14.47
CA ALA A 68 18.96 14.01 14.99
C ALA A 68 20.04 14.11 16.08
N PRO A 69 19.67 14.21 17.38
CA PRO A 69 20.64 14.13 18.46
C PRO A 69 21.35 12.78 18.45
N GLY A 70 22.68 12.82 18.54
CA GLY A 70 23.54 11.64 18.41
C GLY A 70 23.34 10.58 19.50
N GLU A 71 22.83 10.95 20.67
CA GLU A 71 22.35 10.02 21.68
C GLU A 71 21.22 10.65 22.51
N TYR A 72 20.27 9.81 22.95
CA TYR A 72 19.25 10.15 23.94
C TYR A 72 18.44 8.91 24.39
N LEU A 73 17.80 9.03 25.56
CA LEU A 73 16.61 8.24 25.91
C LEU A 73 15.47 9.20 26.26
N VAL A 74 14.26 8.85 25.86
CA VAL A 74 13.04 9.57 26.21
C VAL A 74 11.90 8.58 26.40
N SER A 75 11.18 8.71 27.52
CA SER A 75 9.99 7.91 27.82
C SER A 75 8.76 8.80 27.84
N TYR A 76 7.62 8.24 27.44
CA TYR A 76 6.35 8.94 27.28
C TYR A 76 5.19 8.15 27.88
N ASN A 77 4.19 8.88 28.36
CA ASN A 77 2.81 8.36 28.40
C ASN A 77 2.11 8.79 27.10
N ALA A 78 1.42 7.87 26.44
CA ALA A 78 0.72 8.11 25.19
C ALA A 78 -0.72 7.59 25.23
N THR A 79 -1.62 8.25 24.51
CA THR A 79 -3.03 7.87 24.38
C THR A 79 -3.54 8.07 22.96
N VAL A 80 -4.46 7.20 22.55
CA VAL A 80 -5.24 7.34 21.32
C VAL A 80 -6.71 7.46 21.71
N SER A 81 -7.39 8.47 21.20
CA SER A 81 -8.80 8.73 21.48
C SER A 81 -9.61 8.83 20.19
N ASP A 82 -10.80 8.23 20.20
CA ASP A 82 -11.82 8.39 19.17
C ASP A 82 -12.94 9.26 19.74
N SER A 83 -13.33 10.31 19.02
CA SER A 83 -14.46 11.18 19.41
C SER A 83 -14.35 11.74 20.84
N GLY A 84 -13.12 11.98 21.31
CA GLY A 84 -12.81 12.45 22.67
C GLY A 84 -12.75 11.37 23.77
N ARG A 85 -13.03 10.09 23.43
CA ARG A 85 -12.90 8.95 24.35
C ARG A 85 -11.60 8.21 24.09
N ALA A 86 -10.78 8.01 25.12
CA ALA A 86 -9.60 7.14 25.05
C ALA A 86 -10.00 5.71 24.64
N VAL A 87 -9.40 5.24 23.53
CA VAL A 87 -9.54 3.87 23.01
C VAL A 87 -8.28 3.04 23.23
N LYS A 88 -7.10 3.68 23.33
CA LYS A 88 -5.84 3.04 23.73
C LYS A 88 -4.98 3.97 24.60
N SER A 89 -4.19 3.38 25.49
CA SER A 89 -3.14 4.05 26.26
C SER A 89 -1.94 3.11 26.39
N PHE A 90 -0.74 3.67 26.21
CA PHE A 90 0.51 2.94 26.27
C PHE A 90 1.63 3.83 26.82
N GLN A 91 2.68 3.21 27.32
CA GLN A 91 3.97 3.88 27.50
C GLN A 91 4.83 3.60 26.29
N ALA A 92 5.64 4.58 25.90
CA ALA A 92 6.63 4.42 24.84
C ALA A 92 8.01 4.86 25.36
N THR A 93 9.07 4.14 25.01
CA THR A 93 10.45 4.54 25.27
C THR A 93 11.21 4.52 23.96
N ILE A 94 11.87 5.62 23.63
CA ILE A 94 12.75 5.75 22.47
C ILE A 94 14.18 5.92 22.99
N TYR A 95 15.08 5.05 22.55
CA TYR A 95 16.52 5.07 22.81
C TYR A 95 17.26 5.24 21.49
N ARG A 96 18.28 6.09 21.45
CA ARG A 96 19.24 6.19 20.35
C ARG A 96 20.65 6.34 20.89
N LYS A 97 21.60 5.64 20.26
CA LYS A 97 23.05 5.81 20.48
C LYS A 97 23.80 5.70 19.16
N GLY A 98 24.33 6.83 18.72
CA GLY A 98 24.86 7.04 17.37
C GLY A 98 23.80 6.89 16.28
N ASP A 99 24.28 6.51 15.09
CA ASP A 99 23.44 6.04 13.97
C ASP A 99 23.37 4.50 13.92
N SER A 100 24.05 3.82 14.85
CA SER A 100 24.23 2.37 14.87
C SER A 100 23.24 1.63 15.75
N LEU A 101 22.74 2.25 16.84
CA LEU A 101 21.83 1.62 17.81
C LEU A 101 20.58 2.49 18.02
N GLY A 102 19.41 1.90 17.84
CA GLY A 102 18.13 2.52 18.15
C GLY A 102 17.11 1.50 18.65
N ARG A 103 16.34 1.83 19.69
CA ARG A 103 15.22 1.01 20.16
C ARG A 103 13.97 1.87 20.33
N ILE A 104 12.85 1.39 19.81
CA ILE A 104 11.52 1.87 20.17
C ILE A 104 10.83 0.73 20.93
N GLU A 105 10.32 1.03 22.12
CA GLU A 105 9.61 0.10 23.00
C GLU A 105 8.22 0.67 23.27
N ILE A 106 7.17 -0.15 23.15
CA ILE A 106 5.78 0.20 23.47
C ILE A 106 5.23 -0.81 24.46
N LEU A 107 4.75 -0.34 25.61
CA LEU A 107 4.07 -1.12 26.64
C LEU A 107 2.59 -0.72 26.69
N THR A 108 1.70 -1.59 26.21
CA THR A 108 0.26 -1.30 26.18
C THR A 108 -0.39 -1.55 27.54
N HIS A 109 -1.43 -0.77 27.86
CA HIS A 109 -2.17 -0.94 29.12
C HIS A 109 -3.58 -1.52 28.89
N ASN A 110 -4.16 -1.30 27.72
CA ASN A 110 -5.54 -1.66 27.39
C ASN A 110 -5.74 -2.15 25.94
N ASP A 111 -4.66 -2.58 25.27
CA ASP A 111 -4.76 -3.29 23.99
C ASP A 111 -5.26 -4.73 24.24
N GLU A 112 -6.05 -5.26 23.30
CA GLU A 112 -6.65 -6.60 23.39
C GLU A 112 -5.65 -7.70 23.03
N PHE A 113 -4.69 -7.43 22.14
CA PHE A 113 -3.90 -8.47 21.46
C PHE A 113 -2.41 -8.43 21.78
N ILE A 114 -1.83 -7.25 22.05
CA ILE A 114 -0.39 -7.08 22.30
C ILE A 114 -0.16 -6.41 23.66
N ASP A 115 0.67 -7.00 24.52
CA ASP A 115 1.16 -6.36 25.74
C ASP A 115 2.40 -5.48 25.49
N GLU A 116 3.31 -5.92 24.61
CA GLU A 116 4.56 -5.20 24.30
C GLU A 116 4.98 -5.34 22.83
N VAL A 117 5.53 -4.26 22.27
CA VAL A 117 6.31 -4.24 21.02
C VAL A 117 7.69 -3.68 21.31
N ARG A 118 8.74 -4.23 20.69
CA ARG A 118 10.06 -3.58 20.58
C ARG A 118 10.59 -3.65 19.15
N GLU A 119 10.91 -2.50 18.58
CA GLU A 119 11.64 -2.38 17.32
C GLU A 119 13.11 -2.02 17.66
N TYR A 120 14.07 -2.77 17.11
CA TYR A 120 15.51 -2.56 17.31
C TYR A 120 16.21 -2.34 15.97
N GLY A 121 16.91 -1.21 15.82
CA GLY A 121 17.88 -0.99 14.75
C GLY A 121 19.31 -1.25 15.24
N VAL A 122 20.04 -2.11 14.54
CA VAL A 122 21.44 -2.46 14.83
C VAL A 122 22.26 -2.48 13.53
N GLY A 123 23.09 -1.47 13.32
CA GLY A 123 24.05 -1.43 12.21
C GLY A 123 23.43 -1.53 10.80
N GLY A 124 22.16 -1.16 10.65
CA GLY A 124 21.39 -1.28 9.40
C GLY A 124 20.44 -2.48 9.35
N GLY A 125 20.59 -3.47 10.24
CA GLY A 125 19.60 -4.54 10.44
C GLY A 125 18.47 -4.11 11.37
N LEU A 126 17.26 -4.64 11.14
CA LEU A 126 16.08 -4.42 11.97
C LEU A 126 15.63 -5.74 12.64
N TYR A 127 15.19 -5.65 13.89
CA TYR A 127 14.61 -6.76 14.64
C TYR A 127 13.32 -6.30 15.31
N LEU A 128 12.28 -7.12 15.18
CA LEU A 128 10.96 -6.87 15.73
C LEU A 128 10.67 -7.91 16.82
N CYS A 129 10.32 -7.44 18.01
CA CYS A 129 9.81 -8.26 19.11
C CYS A 129 8.37 -7.90 19.42
N ILE A 130 7.53 -8.91 19.65
CA ILE A 130 6.14 -8.75 20.08
C ILE A 130 5.86 -9.71 21.23
N ARG A 131 5.14 -9.23 22.25
CA ARG A 131 4.50 -10.06 23.29
C ARG A 131 2.99 -10.05 23.05
N PRO A 132 2.41 -11.09 22.42
CA PRO A 132 0.96 -11.26 22.37
C PRO A 132 0.36 -11.39 23.77
N LYS A 133 -0.94 -11.12 23.91
CA LYS A 133 -1.61 -10.94 25.21
C LYS A 133 -1.42 -12.13 26.15
N GLY A 134 -0.75 -11.90 27.28
CA GLY A 134 -0.44 -12.94 28.26
C GLY A 134 0.48 -14.06 27.76
N LYS A 135 1.30 -13.81 26.73
CA LYS A 135 2.33 -14.73 26.21
C LYS A 135 3.74 -14.28 26.60
N GLU A 136 4.74 -15.05 26.15
CA GLU A 136 6.15 -14.65 26.22
C GLU A 136 6.50 -13.66 25.09
N LEU A 137 7.57 -12.87 25.28
CA LEU A 137 8.10 -11.98 24.25
C LEU A 137 8.88 -12.83 23.23
N LYS A 138 8.49 -12.77 21.96
CA LYS A 138 9.22 -13.40 20.84
C LYS A 138 9.80 -12.35 19.92
N CYS A 139 10.89 -12.66 19.24
CA CYS A 139 11.64 -11.72 18.41
C CYS A 139 12.08 -12.35 17.08
N SER A 140 11.95 -11.63 15.97
CA SER A 140 12.40 -12.04 14.64
C SER A 140 13.27 -10.97 13.99
N ALA A 141 14.28 -11.37 13.21
CA ALA A 141 15.02 -10.48 12.34
C ALA A 141 14.16 -10.14 11.11
N GLU A 142 14.16 -8.89 10.66
CA GLU A 142 13.40 -8.44 9.49
C GLU A 142 14.13 -8.74 8.16
N ASP A 143 14.65 -9.95 8.01
CA ASP A 143 15.35 -10.42 6.80
C ASP A 143 14.35 -10.83 5.70
N ALA A 144 13.36 -9.96 5.45
CA ALA A 144 12.27 -10.12 4.50
C ALA A 144 11.80 -8.75 3.96
N ALA A 145 12.12 -8.46 2.70
CA ALA A 145 12.05 -7.13 2.07
C ALA A 145 10.65 -6.53 1.81
N ALA A 146 9.64 -6.80 2.66
CA ALA A 146 8.26 -6.37 2.42
C ALA A 146 7.36 -6.17 3.67
N VAL A 147 7.89 -6.25 4.89
CA VAL A 147 7.08 -6.10 6.11
C VAL A 147 7.63 -4.97 6.99
N THR A 148 7.68 -3.74 6.46
CA THR A 148 7.49 -2.57 7.33
C THR A 148 6.04 -2.57 7.80
N GLU A 149 5.75 -3.39 8.80
CA GLU A 149 4.66 -3.16 9.73
C GLU A 149 5.14 -2.11 10.72
N GLU A 150 4.72 -0.87 10.50
CA GLU A 150 4.79 0.11 11.57
C GLU A 150 3.81 -0.36 12.66
N TYR A 151 4.33 -1.03 13.69
CA TYR A 151 3.62 -1.41 14.92
C TYR A 151 3.57 -0.25 15.91
N THR A 152 4.30 0.83 15.62
CA THR A 152 4.28 2.10 16.34
C THR A 152 3.46 3.21 15.66
N PRO A 153 2.38 2.99 14.88
CA PRO A 153 1.74 4.06 14.11
C PRO A 153 0.92 5.01 15.00
N GLU A 154 0.82 4.68 16.28
CA GLU A 154 0.18 5.46 17.32
C GLU A 154 1.18 6.38 18.06
N ILE A 155 2.49 6.21 17.84
CA ILE A 155 3.52 7.17 18.29
C ILE A 155 3.37 8.44 17.46
N VAL A 156 3.38 9.59 18.13
CA VAL A 156 3.42 10.88 17.44
C VAL A 156 4.84 11.09 16.90
N ARG A 157 4.97 11.12 15.57
CA ARG A 157 6.21 11.49 14.87
C ARG A 157 6.05 12.91 14.31
N ALA A 158 7.13 13.69 14.29
CA ALA A 158 7.12 14.99 13.64
C ALA A 158 6.79 14.85 12.14
N VAL A 159 5.86 15.64 11.63
CA VAL A 159 5.50 15.62 10.20
C VAL A 159 6.66 16.13 9.33
N SER A 160 6.88 15.45 8.21
CA SER A 160 7.84 15.86 7.17
C SER A 160 7.22 16.88 6.21
N ASN A 161 8.06 17.69 5.55
CA ASN A 161 7.66 18.73 4.60
C ASN A 161 6.58 19.68 5.19
N ALA A 162 6.96 20.42 6.24
CA ALA A 162 6.06 21.30 6.98
C ALA A 162 5.50 22.45 6.12
N SER A 163 6.19 22.77 5.02
CA SER A 163 5.71 23.63 3.93
C SER A 163 4.37 23.23 3.30
N ASN A 164 3.87 21.99 3.52
CA ASN A 164 2.51 21.59 3.14
C ASN A 164 1.41 22.04 4.12
N PHE A 165 1.78 22.66 5.25
CA PHE A 165 0.90 23.00 6.36
C PHE A 165 0.96 24.51 6.68
N THR A 166 -0.10 25.03 7.28
CA THR A 166 -0.06 26.36 7.92
C THR A 166 0.63 26.23 9.26
N VAL A 167 1.90 26.64 9.35
CA VAL A 167 2.70 26.51 10.59
C VAL A 167 2.69 27.80 11.40
N ALA A 168 2.34 27.70 12.68
CA ALA A 168 2.40 28.77 13.68
C ALA A 168 3.22 28.36 14.91
N LEU A 169 4.05 29.26 15.42
CA LEU A 169 4.63 29.13 16.76
C LEU A 169 3.57 29.61 17.77
N GLU A 170 3.21 28.79 18.75
CA GLU A 170 2.14 29.16 19.71
C GLU A 170 2.70 29.83 20.97
N ALA A 171 3.63 29.15 21.65
CA ALA A 171 4.41 29.68 22.77
C ALA A 171 5.58 28.74 23.08
N ASN A 172 6.65 29.26 23.67
CA ASN A 172 7.65 28.41 24.31
C ASN A 172 7.13 28.00 25.70
N GLN A 173 7.30 26.73 26.06
CA GLN A 173 6.80 26.15 27.31
C GLN A 173 7.95 25.48 28.08
N THR A 174 7.71 25.15 29.36
CA THR A 174 8.65 24.37 30.17
C THR A 174 8.14 22.94 30.33
N LEU A 175 8.77 21.97 29.67
CA LEU A 175 8.43 20.54 29.70
C LEU A 175 9.59 19.76 30.30
N LEU A 176 9.32 18.90 31.30
CA LEU A 176 10.36 18.20 32.08
C LEU A 176 11.46 19.13 32.65
N GLY A 177 11.11 20.38 32.96
CA GLY A 177 12.06 21.40 33.43
C GLY A 177 12.93 22.03 32.34
N MET A 178 12.81 21.59 31.08
CA MET A 178 13.50 22.12 29.92
C MET A 178 12.63 23.12 29.15
N ASN A 179 13.25 24.10 28.48
CA ASN A 179 12.54 24.95 27.52
C ASN A 179 12.23 24.15 26.24
N ALA A 180 11.00 24.24 25.77
CA ALA A 180 10.52 23.62 24.54
C ALA A 180 9.83 24.64 23.62
N SER A 181 10.14 24.65 22.33
CA SER A 181 9.44 25.45 21.32
C SER A 181 8.22 24.68 20.81
N CYS A 182 7.02 25.22 20.99
CA CYS A 182 5.77 24.56 20.57
C CYS A 182 5.14 25.19 19.32
N PHE A 183 4.88 24.35 18.33
CA PHE A 183 4.29 24.71 17.04
C PHE A 183 2.92 24.04 16.87
N ARG A 184 1.99 24.74 16.23
CA ARG A 184 0.79 24.16 15.64
C ARG A 184 0.90 24.17 14.12
N LEU A 185 0.48 23.08 13.49
CA LEU A 185 0.45 22.91 12.05
C LEU A 185 -0.98 22.55 11.65
N ASP A 186 -1.60 23.35 10.79
CA ASP A 186 -2.94 23.05 10.24
C ASP A 186 -2.82 22.61 8.79
N SER A 187 -3.42 21.47 8.45
CA SER A 187 -3.50 20.95 7.09
C SER A 187 -4.76 21.46 6.38
N SER A 188 -4.68 21.67 5.07
CA SER A 188 -5.80 22.14 4.23
C SER A 188 -6.99 21.18 4.19
N ASP A 189 -6.77 19.91 4.55
CA ASP A 189 -7.76 18.85 4.66
C ASP A 189 -8.42 18.74 6.06
N GLY A 190 -8.15 19.69 6.96
CA GLY A 190 -8.77 19.79 8.28
C GLY A 190 -8.15 18.95 9.40
N ALA A 191 -6.97 18.36 9.16
CA ALA A 191 -6.15 17.80 10.25
C ALA A 191 -5.30 18.89 10.91
N SER A 192 -5.00 18.75 12.21
CA SER A 192 -4.08 19.64 12.92
C SER A 192 -3.16 18.89 13.87
N TYR A 193 -1.96 19.44 14.06
CA TYR A 193 -0.85 18.82 14.77
C TYR A 193 -0.26 19.84 15.74
N THR A 194 0.10 19.43 16.95
CA THR A 194 0.78 20.27 17.95
C THR A 194 2.04 19.56 18.42
N HIS A 195 3.20 20.16 18.20
CA HIS A 195 4.51 19.57 18.49
C HIS A 195 5.39 20.53 19.29
N CYS A 196 5.90 20.06 20.43
CA CYS A 196 6.85 20.79 21.27
C CYS A 196 8.20 20.07 21.29
N PHE A 197 9.26 20.74 20.82
CA PHE A 197 10.61 20.18 20.79
C PHE A 197 11.50 20.80 21.86
N GLY A 198 12.29 19.98 22.54
CA GLY A 198 13.40 20.44 23.36
C GLY A 198 14.56 20.96 22.50
N ALA A 199 15.56 21.59 23.14
CA ALA A 199 16.68 22.27 22.48
C ALA A 199 17.47 21.43 21.44
N ASN A 200 17.41 20.10 21.54
CA ASN A 200 18.12 19.15 20.68
C ASN A 200 17.23 18.51 19.58
N GLY A 201 15.98 18.98 19.40
CA GLY A 201 15.04 18.39 18.43
C GLY A 201 14.25 17.18 18.93
N VAL A 202 14.49 16.72 20.16
CA VAL A 202 13.67 15.67 20.79
C VAL A 202 12.25 16.22 21.01
N LEU A 203 11.26 15.53 20.47
CA LEU A 203 9.85 15.82 20.70
C LEU A 203 9.50 15.53 22.17
N LEU A 204 9.12 16.54 22.95
CA LEU A 204 8.77 16.39 24.37
C LEU A 204 7.25 16.31 24.59
N TYR A 205 6.47 16.85 23.65
CA TYR A 205 5.01 16.67 23.61
C TYR A 205 4.55 16.70 22.15
N GLY A 206 3.62 15.81 21.81
CA GLY A 206 2.96 15.74 20.51
C GLY A 206 1.48 15.44 20.65
N ARG A 207 0.62 16.12 19.88
CA ARG A 207 -0.79 15.78 19.73
C ARG A 207 -1.22 15.97 18.28
N ASP A 208 -1.67 14.89 17.66
CA ASP A 208 -2.22 14.89 16.30
C ASP A 208 -3.74 14.72 16.35
N ARG A 209 -4.43 15.45 15.48
CA ARG A 209 -5.88 15.38 15.28
C ARG A 209 -6.18 15.17 13.80
N ALA A 210 -6.65 13.98 13.46
CA ALA A 210 -7.22 13.72 12.14
C ALA A 210 -8.55 14.49 11.98
N ALA A 211 -8.91 14.86 10.74
CA ALA A 211 -10.19 15.52 10.46
C ALA A 211 -11.43 14.67 10.83
N SER A 212 -11.26 13.35 10.98
CA SER A 212 -12.29 12.45 11.54
C SER A 212 -12.57 12.70 13.03
N GLY A 213 -11.81 13.56 13.70
CA GLY A 213 -11.92 13.82 15.14
C GLY A 213 -11.16 12.83 16.04
N ARG A 214 -10.57 11.77 15.46
CA ARG A 214 -9.65 10.86 16.16
C ARG A 214 -8.34 11.58 16.47
N THR A 215 -7.79 11.38 17.67
CA THR A 215 -6.53 11.99 18.12
C THR A 215 -5.53 10.95 18.63
N ARG A 216 -4.24 11.22 18.45
CA ARG A 216 -3.15 10.56 19.19
C ARG A 216 -2.33 11.62 19.92
N GLU A 217 -1.92 11.33 21.15
CA GLU A 217 -1.25 12.28 22.04
C GLU A 217 -0.15 11.57 22.82
N MET A 218 1.01 12.20 22.94
CA MET A 218 2.22 11.65 23.54
C MET A 218 2.93 12.75 24.34
N ASN A 219 3.19 12.49 25.62
CA ASN A 219 3.77 13.46 26.56
C ASN A 219 4.96 12.83 27.30
N ALA A 220 6.12 13.47 27.24
CA ALA A 220 7.35 12.94 27.81
C ALA A 220 7.29 12.95 29.35
N THR A 221 7.66 11.82 29.95
CA THR A 221 7.71 11.60 31.40
C THR A 221 9.14 11.57 31.94
N ALA A 222 10.11 11.22 31.10
CA ALA A 222 11.54 11.27 31.40
C ALA A 222 12.35 11.55 30.12
N PHE A 223 13.52 12.19 30.27
CA PHE A 223 14.47 12.46 29.19
C PHE A 223 15.91 12.44 29.73
N GLU A 224 16.79 11.77 28.99
CA GLU A 224 18.22 11.67 29.25
C GLU A 224 18.98 12.03 27.96
N ALA A 225 19.91 12.99 28.03
CA ALA A 225 20.61 13.55 26.87
C ALA A 225 21.87 12.77 26.46
N ALA A 226 22.21 11.72 27.19
CA ALA A 226 23.32 10.79 26.95
C ALA A 226 22.96 9.45 27.60
N VAL A 227 23.36 8.31 27.01
CA VAL A 227 22.86 7.00 27.43
C VAL A 227 23.95 5.93 27.53
N ASP A 228 23.83 5.05 28.52
CA ASP A 228 24.69 3.87 28.62
C ASP A 228 24.34 2.86 27.51
N GLU A 229 25.32 2.08 27.05
CA GLU A 229 25.11 1.03 26.05
C GLU A 229 24.50 -0.23 26.67
N SER A 230 24.72 -0.47 27.98
CA SER A 230 24.08 -1.55 28.74
C SER A 230 22.56 -1.42 28.84
N ALA A 231 22.01 -0.22 28.66
CA ALA A 231 20.55 -0.03 28.55
C ALA A 231 19.97 -0.53 27.21
N PHE A 232 20.82 -0.82 26.22
CA PHE A 232 20.43 -1.39 24.91
C PHE A 232 20.42 -2.93 24.95
N GLU A 233 19.56 -3.50 25.80
CA GLU A 233 19.39 -4.95 25.88
C GLU A 233 18.77 -5.54 24.60
N LEU A 234 19.61 -6.15 23.75
CA LEU A 234 19.17 -6.93 22.59
C LEU A 234 18.54 -8.28 23.01
N PRO A 235 17.58 -8.81 22.23
CA PRO A 235 16.92 -10.07 22.56
C PRO A 235 17.90 -11.25 22.48
N ALA A 236 17.96 -12.05 23.54
CA ALA A 236 18.88 -13.18 23.66
C ALA A 236 18.58 -14.36 22.71
N ALA A 237 17.40 -14.36 22.07
CA ALA A 237 17.02 -15.31 21.04
C ALA A 237 16.21 -14.62 19.94
N VAL A 238 16.49 -14.96 18.69
CA VAL A 238 15.81 -14.45 17.49
C VAL A 238 15.42 -15.64 16.61
N GLN A 239 14.17 -15.67 16.14
CA GLN A 239 13.65 -16.70 15.24
C GLN A 239 13.63 -16.24 13.78
N ASN A 240 13.88 -17.18 12.86
CA ASN A 240 13.87 -16.96 11.41
C ASN A 240 12.44 -16.92 10.80
N THR A 241 11.41 -16.92 11.64
CA THR A 241 10.00 -16.80 11.27
C THR A 241 9.43 -15.53 11.88
N PRO A 242 8.59 -14.76 11.17
CA PRO A 242 7.89 -13.62 11.77
C PRO A 242 7.15 -14.00 13.05
N VAL A 243 7.10 -13.08 14.02
CA VAL A 243 6.29 -13.25 15.23
C VAL A 243 4.81 -13.07 14.86
N ASP A 244 3.94 -13.96 15.32
CA ASP A 244 2.49 -13.83 15.12
C ASP A 244 1.89 -12.96 16.25
N PRO A 245 1.44 -11.73 15.99
CA PRO A 245 0.83 -10.87 17.02
C PRO A 245 -0.51 -11.41 17.54
N PHE A 246 -1.11 -12.41 16.89
CA PHE A 246 -2.38 -13.03 17.26
C PHE A 246 -2.23 -14.42 17.88
N GLU A 247 -1.01 -14.82 18.29
CA GLU A 247 -0.72 -16.18 18.76
C GLU A 247 -1.62 -16.61 19.94
N GLY A 248 -2.53 -17.56 19.66
CA GLY A 248 -3.44 -18.12 20.66
C GLY A 248 -4.62 -17.21 21.04
N ILE A 249 -4.85 -16.13 20.29
CA ILE A 249 -6.13 -15.42 20.28
C ILE A 249 -7.10 -16.22 19.40
N ALA A 250 -8.28 -16.54 19.92
CA ALA A 250 -9.33 -17.19 19.15
C ALA A 250 -10.02 -16.15 18.26
N PRO A 251 -9.91 -16.24 16.92
CA PRO A 251 -10.25 -15.11 16.08
C PRO A 251 -11.76 -14.93 15.95
N ARG A 252 -12.22 -13.68 16.11
CA ARG A 252 -13.65 -13.33 16.27
C ARG A 252 -14.42 -13.55 14.96
N SER A 253 -15.64 -14.10 15.03
CA SER A 253 -16.46 -14.25 13.82
C SER A 253 -17.29 -13.01 13.52
N ILE A 254 -17.48 -12.73 12.22
CA ILE A 254 -18.35 -11.65 11.71
C ILE A 254 -19.76 -11.75 12.31
N SER A 255 -20.29 -12.95 12.53
CA SER A 255 -21.63 -13.13 13.11
C SER A 255 -21.73 -12.85 14.61
N ASP A 256 -20.61 -12.80 15.36
CA ASP A 256 -20.65 -12.76 16.83
C ASP A 256 -21.17 -11.43 17.41
N ARG A 257 -21.25 -10.35 16.59
CA ARG A 257 -21.64 -9.01 17.05
C ARG A 257 -22.39 -8.15 16.02
N ILE A 258 -23.61 -8.53 15.64
CA ILE A 258 -24.58 -7.59 15.04
C ILE A 258 -25.98 -7.79 15.64
N SER A 259 -26.56 -6.68 16.09
CA SER A 259 -28.00 -6.43 16.00
C SER A 259 -28.21 -5.23 15.06
N GLU A 260 -29.31 -5.21 14.30
CA GLU A 260 -29.75 -4.04 13.52
C GLU A 260 -28.82 -3.58 12.38
N GLY A 261 -28.34 -4.52 11.55
CA GLY A 261 -27.91 -4.23 10.18
C GLY A 261 -26.60 -3.47 9.97
N GLN A 262 -25.89 -3.08 11.03
CA GLN A 262 -24.52 -2.56 10.94
C GLN A 262 -23.50 -3.57 11.48
N PHE A 263 -22.64 -4.07 10.60
CA PHE A 263 -21.47 -4.87 10.97
C PHE A 263 -20.51 -4.01 11.80
N ARG A 264 -20.29 -4.37 13.08
CA ARG A 264 -19.41 -3.66 14.01
C ARG A 264 -18.65 -4.64 14.91
N LEU A 265 -17.64 -5.28 14.33
CA LEU A 265 -16.61 -6.02 15.07
C LEU A 265 -15.80 -5.07 15.98
N ALA A 266 -15.06 -5.64 16.94
CA ALA A 266 -14.34 -4.87 17.96
C ALA A 266 -13.28 -3.92 17.37
N ASN A 267 -12.98 -2.83 18.07
CA ASN A 267 -12.01 -1.83 17.62
C ASN A 267 -10.57 -2.31 17.87
N GLN A 268 -9.93 -2.83 16.83
CA GLN A 268 -8.53 -3.29 16.81
C GLN A 268 -7.61 -2.12 16.48
N GLY A 269 -7.77 -1.03 17.24
CA GLY A 269 -7.46 0.33 16.80
C GLY A 269 -6.02 0.60 16.39
N ALA A 270 -5.07 -0.25 16.81
CA ALA A 270 -3.64 -0.08 16.67
C ALA A 270 -3.06 -0.40 15.29
N TYR A 271 -3.61 -1.39 14.58
CA TYR A 271 -3.00 -1.89 13.34
C TYR A 271 -3.33 -0.97 12.16
N PRO A 272 -2.36 -0.68 11.26
CA PRO A 272 -2.68 0.03 10.02
C PRO A 272 -3.58 -0.82 9.12
N LEU A 273 -4.44 -0.15 8.35
CA LEU A 273 -5.09 -0.76 7.19
C LEU A 273 -4.03 -0.98 6.12
N LYS A 274 -3.96 -2.19 5.56
CA LYS A 274 -3.14 -2.52 4.40
C LYS A 274 -4.01 -3.06 3.28
N ILE A 275 -3.74 -2.65 2.04
CA ILE A 275 -4.39 -3.16 0.84
C ILE A 275 -3.29 -3.58 -0.14
N TYR A 276 -3.32 -4.84 -0.58
CA TYR A 276 -2.31 -5.46 -1.43
C TYR A 276 -2.94 -5.85 -2.77
N VAL A 277 -2.50 -5.25 -3.87
CA VAL A 277 -2.86 -5.68 -5.23
C VAL A 277 -1.82 -6.71 -5.68
N ILE A 278 -2.21 -7.99 -5.65
CA ILE A 278 -1.29 -9.12 -5.74
C ILE A 278 -0.87 -9.36 -7.19
N SER A 279 0.44 -9.43 -7.43
CA SER A 279 1.01 -9.69 -8.76
C SER A 279 0.73 -11.13 -9.22
N SER A 280 -0.44 -11.33 -9.82
CA SER A 280 -1.04 -12.63 -10.13
C SER A 280 -1.12 -12.94 -11.63
N GLY A 281 -0.82 -11.96 -12.51
CA GLY A 281 -0.77 -12.10 -13.97
C GLY A 281 -1.81 -11.22 -14.66
N LEU A 282 -2.57 -11.81 -15.60
CA LEU A 282 -3.87 -11.27 -16.03
C LEU A 282 -4.99 -11.83 -15.13
N ALA A 283 -4.75 -11.76 -13.82
CA ALA A 283 -5.71 -12.12 -12.80
C ALA A 283 -5.96 -10.91 -11.89
N ASP A 284 -7.15 -10.89 -11.32
CA ASP A 284 -7.54 -9.93 -10.29
C ASP A 284 -7.39 -10.63 -8.93
N SER A 285 -6.69 -9.98 -8.00
CA SER A 285 -6.68 -10.39 -6.59
C SER A 285 -6.19 -9.23 -5.70
N VAL A 286 -7.01 -8.82 -4.75
CA VAL A 286 -6.75 -7.72 -3.82
C VAL A 286 -7.01 -8.19 -2.39
N LEU A 287 -5.96 -8.27 -1.58
CA LEU A 287 -6.09 -8.58 -0.14
C LEU A 287 -6.16 -7.29 0.67
N ILE A 288 -7.13 -7.21 1.58
CA ILE A 288 -7.30 -6.14 2.55
C ILE A 288 -7.07 -6.74 3.94
N THR A 289 -6.18 -6.16 4.75
CA THR A 289 -5.93 -6.61 6.13
C THR A 289 -5.90 -5.46 7.12
N LYS A 290 -6.42 -5.70 8.34
CA LYS A 290 -6.24 -4.82 9.50
C LYS A 290 -6.43 -5.63 10.78
N GLY A 291 -5.43 -5.71 11.64
CA GLY A 291 -5.49 -6.60 12.81
C GLY A 291 -5.60 -8.06 12.38
N GLU A 292 -6.44 -8.83 13.05
CA GLU A 292 -6.77 -10.22 12.65
C GLU A 292 -7.70 -10.30 11.42
N PHE A 293 -8.27 -9.18 10.97
CA PHE A 293 -9.20 -9.17 9.83
C PHE A 293 -8.49 -9.26 8.49
N SER A 294 -9.08 -10.09 7.62
CA SER A 294 -8.66 -10.36 6.26
C SER A 294 -9.87 -10.46 5.34
N MET A 295 -9.88 -9.66 4.27
CA MET A 295 -10.81 -9.79 3.15
C MET A 295 -9.99 -9.97 1.87
N LEU A 296 -10.27 -11.04 1.10
CA LEU A 296 -9.67 -11.24 -0.21
C LEU A 296 -10.72 -11.02 -1.30
N VAL A 297 -10.45 -10.07 -2.19
CA VAL A 297 -11.30 -9.75 -3.34
C VAL A 297 -10.66 -10.32 -4.60
N ASP A 298 -11.29 -11.36 -5.16
CA ASP A 298 -10.80 -12.21 -6.24
C ASP A 298 -9.48 -12.97 -5.93
N ALA A 299 -9.28 -14.09 -6.61
CA ALA A 299 -8.22 -15.07 -6.31
C ALA A 299 -7.67 -15.79 -7.56
N GLY A 300 -7.88 -15.24 -8.77
CA GLY A 300 -7.82 -15.97 -10.05
C GLY A 300 -6.68 -16.99 -10.17
N ASN A 301 -5.43 -16.56 -10.00
CA ASN A 301 -4.28 -17.46 -9.98
C ASN A 301 -3.99 -17.95 -8.54
N PHE A 302 -4.54 -19.11 -8.17
CA PHE A 302 -4.35 -19.74 -6.85
C PHE A 302 -2.88 -19.83 -6.42
N GLN A 303 -1.95 -20.17 -7.32
CA GLN A 303 -0.56 -20.41 -6.93
C GLN A 303 0.14 -19.12 -6.50
N ASN A 304 -0.03 -18.04 -7.26
CA ASN A 304 0.50 -16.73 -6.87
C ASN A 304 -0.17 -16.19 -5.60
N VAL A 305 -1.50 -16.34 -5.49
CA VAL A 305 -2.28 -15.82 -4.36
C VAL A 305 -1.96 -16.58 -3.08
N SER A 306 -2.05 -17.91 -3.07
CA SER A 306 -1.75 -18.73 -1.88
C SER A 306 -0.28 -18.61 -1.44
N ALA A 307 0.68 -18.53 -2.36
CA ALA A 307 2.09 -18.26 -2.01
C ALA A 307 2.27 -16.87 -1.37
N PHE A 308 1.51 -15.86 -1.85
CA PHE A 308 1.53 -14.53 -1.27
C PHE A 308 0.89 -14.52 0.13
N LEU A 309 -0.33 -15.05 0.29
CA LEU A 309 -1.03 -15.16 1.58
C LEU A 309 -0.17 -15.85 2.64
N ASN A 310 0.49 -16.96 2.28
CA ASN A 310 1.43 -17.66 3.17
C ASN A 310 2.65 -16.81 3.53
N SER A 311 3.25 -16.07 2.58
CA SER A 311 4.50 -15.33 2.84
C SER A 311 4.30 -14.07 3.71
N ILE A 312 3.09 -13.49 3.74
CA ILE A 312 2.70 -12.47 4.72
C ILE A 312 1.89 -13.03 5.90
N GLY A 313 1.91 -14.35 6.11
CA GLY A 313 1.44 -15.00 7.33
C GLY A 313 -0.07 -15.13 7.52
N VAL A 314 -0.91 -14.82 6.52
CA VAL A 314 -2.38 -14.93 6.60
C VAL A 314 -2.80 -16.35 7.01
N LYS A 315 -3.67 -16.49 8.01
CA LYS A 315 -4.11 -17.78 8.58
C LYS A 315 -5.55 -18.19 8.21
N ARG A 316 -6.36 -17.23 7.76
CA ARG A 316 -7.79 -17.39 7.46
C ARG A 316 -8.25 -16.28 6.50
N LEU A 317 -9.49 -16.33 6.06
CA LEU A 317 -10.17 -15.22 5.41
C LEU A 317 -11.51 -14.97 6.13
N ASN A 318 -11.73 -13.76 6.64
CA ASN A 318 -13.03 -13.43 7.22
C ASN A 318 -14.07 -13.26 6.11
N VAL A 319 -13.68 -12.61 5.00
CA VAL A 319 -14.48 -12.56 3.76
C VAL A 319 -13.63 -12.97 2.56
N LEU A 320 -14.16 -13.87 1.74
CA LEU A 320 -13.70 -14.11 0.37
C LEU A 320 -14.74 -13.53 -0.59
N VAL A 321 -14.35 -12.71 -1.56
CA VAL A 321 -15.25 -12.09 -2.53
C VAL A 321 -14.95 -12.63 -3.93
N ALA A 322 -15.97 -13.16 -4.60
CA ALA A 322 -15.99 -13.41 -6.03
C ALA A 322 -16.69 -12.22 -6.70
N THR A 323 -15.95 -11.30 -7.32
CA THR A 323 -16.56 -10.08 -7.87
C THR A 323 -17.53 -10.40 -9.00
N ARG A 324 -17.16 -11.34 -9.88
CA ARG A 324 -17.90 -11.75 -11.09
C ARG A 324 -17.52 -13.17 -11.50
N ASP A 325 -18.35 -13.80 -12.33
CA ASP A 325 -18.04 -15.09 -12.96
C ASP A 325 -17.03 -14.94 -14.12
N TYR A 326 -15.73 -14.86 -13.78
CA TYR A 326 -14.64 -14.80 -14.75
C TYR A 326 -13.42 -15.58 -14.25
N GLU A 327 -12.80 -16.39 -15.11
CA GLU A 327 -11.70 -17.30 -14.75
C GLU A 327 -10.53 -16.57 -14.05
N GLY A 328 -10.07 -15.44 -14.59
CA GLY A 328 -9.03 -14.61 -13.99
C GLY A 328 -9.42 -13.91 -12.67
N ALA A 329 -10.67 -14.04 -12.23
CA ALA A 329 -11.15 -13.57 -10.92
C ALA A 329 -11.40 -14.75 -9.96
N VAL A 330 -12.09 -15.81 -10.41
CA VAL A 330 -12.60 -16.87 -9.51
C VAL A 330 -11.86 -18.20 -9.54
N ALA A 331 -10.97 -18.47 -10.50
CA ALA A 331 -10.42 -19.83 -10.69
C ALA A 331 -9.73 -20.40 -9.43
N GLY A 332 -9.01 -19.58 -8.66
CA GLY A 332 -8.38 -20.00 -7.42
C GLY A 332 -9.26 -20.06 -6.17
N ILE A 333 -10.54 -19.66 -6.25
CA ILE A 333 -11.44 -19.67 -5.07
C ILE A 333 -11.67 -21.10 -4.57
N TYR A 334 -11.88 -22.07 -5.46
CA TYR A 334 -12.11 -23.46 -5.09
C TYR A 334 -10.97 -24.04 -4.22
N ASP A 335 -9.72 -23.77 -4.59
CA ASP A 335 -8.54 -24.29 -3.89
C ASP A 335 -8.22 -23.51 -2.60
N LEU A 336 -8.56 -22.21 -2.54
CA LEU A 336 -8.50 -21.43 -1.30
C LEU A 336 -9.44 -21.99 -0.23
N LEU A 337 -10.61 -22.53 -0.60
CA LEU A 337 -11.55 -23.12 0.35
C LEU A 337 -10.99 -24.37 1.07
N ASP A 338 -10.06 -25.13 0.47
CA ASP A 338 -9.34 -26.19 1.19
C ASP A 338 -8.16 -25.66 2.02
N SER A 339 -7.59 -24.53 1.60
CA SER A 339 -6.32 -24.00 2.10
C SER A 339 -6.48 -23.06 3.30
N TYR A 340 -7.62 -22.38 3.42
CA TYR A 340 -7.88 -21.35 4.44
C TYR A 340 -9.29 -21.52 5.04
N PRO A 341 -9.46 -21.38 6.37
CA PRO A 341 -10.78 -21.20 6.97
C PRO A 341 -11.42 -19.90 6.45
N VAL A 342 -12.59 -20.01 5.82
CA VAL A 342 -13.39 -18.88 5.33
C VAL A 342 -14.70 -18.81 6.11
N GLU A 343 -15.11 -17.62 6.59
CA GLU A 343 -16.42 -17.45 7.25
C GLU A 343 -17.53 -17.12 6.24
N GLU A 344 -17.27 -16.13 5.37
CA GLU A 344 -18.23 -15.63 4.40
C GLU A 344 -17.66 -15.64 2.98
N LEU A 345 -18.49 -16.07 2.02
CA LEU A 345 -18.23 -15.97 0.59
C LEU A 345 -19.22 -15.00 -0.04
N TRP A 346 -18.75 -13.85 -0.51
CA TRP A 346 -19.58 -12.82 -1.12
C TRP A 346 -19.53 -12.96 -2.64
N GLU A 347 -20.68 -12.96 -3.31
CA GLU A 347 -20.77 -13.06 -4.77
C GLU A 347 -21.94 -12.22 -5.31
N ASN A 348 -21.93 -11.88 -6.60
CA ASN A 348 -22.81 -10.84 -7.15
C ASN A 348 -24.28 -11.24 -7.35
N ASN A 349 -24.66 -12.49 -7.12
CA ASN A 349 -26.00 -13.07 -7.35
C ASN A 349 -26.41 -13.03 -8.83
N VAL A 350 -25.44 -13.31 -9.72
CA VAL A 350 -25.69 -13.65 -11.12
C VAL A 350 -25.54 -15.18 -11.26
N PRO A 351 -26.49 -15.88 -11.90
CA PRO A 351 -26.39 -17.33 -12.09
C PRO A 351 -25.06 -17.73 -12.76
N PRO A 352 -24.26 -18.64 -12.17
CA PRO A 352 -22.95 -18.98 -12.67
C PRO A 352 -23.03 -19.66 -14.04
N SER A 353 -22.17 -19.22 -14.95
CA SER A 353 -21.98 -19.74 -16.30
C SER A 353 -20.70 -20.58 -16.45
N SER A 354 -19.68 -20.31 -15.63
CA SER A 354 -18.46 -21.11 -15.55
C SER A 354 -18.52 -22.21 -14.50
N ASN A 355 -17.79 -23.29 -14.74
CA ASN A 355 -17.59 -24.35 -13.75
C ASN A 355 -16.78 -23.87 -12.53
N ALA A 356 -15.94 -22.84 -12.68
CA ALA A 356 -15.09 -22.34 -11.60
C ALA A 356 -15.91 -21.68 -10.48
N LEU A 357 -16.85 -20.79 -10.82
CA LEU A 357 -17.75 -20.21 -9.81
C LEU A 357 -18.76 -21.26 -9.32
N ALA A 358 -19.35 -22.06 -10.22
CA ALA A 358 -20.34 -23.07 -9.83
C ALA A 358 -19.80 -24.05 -8.78
N ALA A 359 -18.64 -24.68 -9.04
CA ALA A 359 -18.01 -25.63 -8.12
C ALA A 359 -17.56 -24.96 -6.81
N SER A 360 -17.11 -23.69 -6.86
CA SER A 360 -16.75 -22.92 -5.66
C SER A 360 -17.96 -22.68 -4.75
N LEU A 361 -19.11 -22.33 -5.33
CA LEU A 361 -20.35 -22.11 -4.58
C LEU A 361 -20.96 -23.42 -4.03
N GLU A 362 -20.85 -24.53 -4.76
CA GLU A 362 -21.24 -25.85 -4.26
C GLU A 362 -20.36 -26.29 -3.08
N LYS A 363 -19.03 -26.11 -3.19
CA LYS A 363 -18.08 -26.40 -2.12
C LYS A 363 -18.33 -25.54 -0.87
N ALA A 364 -18.53 -24.23 -1.04
CA ALA A 364 -18.86 -23.34 0.06
C ALA A 364 -20.13 -23.78 0.82
N ARG A 365 -21.19 -24.19 0.10
CA ARG A 365 -22.41 -24.76 0.71
C ARG A 365 -22.11 -26.08 1.44
N ALA A 366 -21.33 -26.99 0.84
CA ALA A 366 -20.96 -28.26 1.48
C ALA A 366 -20.12 -28.07 2.76
N MET A 367 -19.37 -26.97 2.85
CA MET A 367 -18.61 -26.57 4.04
C MET A 367 -19.42 -25.74 5.05
N ASN A 368 -20.68 -25.42 4.77
CA ASN A 368 -21.54 -24.51 5.56
C ASN A 368 -20.99 -23.08 5.69
N ILE A 369 -20.23 -22.61 4.69
CA ILE A 369 -19.73 -21.23 4.61
C ILE A 369 -20.90 -20.30 4.25
N THR A 370 -20.99 -19.13 4.90
CA THR A 370 -22.11 -18.21 4.69
C THR A 370 -21.96 -17.49 3.36
N ILE A 371 -22.81 -17.80 2.38
CA ILE A 371 -22.84 -17.09 1.10
C ILE A 371 -23.68 -15.81 1.25
N LYS A 372 -23.14 -14.67 0.80
CA LYS A 372 -23.85 -13.37 0.76
C LYS A 372 -23.87 -12.77 -0.64
N HIS A 373 -24.85 -11.91 -0.85
CA HIS A 373 -25.23 -11.36 -2.16
C HIS A 373 -25.23 -9.82 -2.15
N PRO A 374 -24.10 -9.16 -1.79
CA PRO A 374 -24.05 -7.72 -1.56
C PRO A 374 -24.59 -6.90 -2.74
N GLU A 375 -25.34 -5.86 -2.43
CA GLU A 375 -25.86 -4.91 -3.43
C GLU A 375 -25.65 -3.43 -3.05
N VAL A 376 -25.85 -2.55 -4.04
CA VAL A 376 -25.63 -1.11 -3.93
C VAL A 376 -26.29 -0.48 -2.69
N GLY A 377 -25.48 0.22 -1.88
CA GLY A 377 -25.90 0.86 -0.62
C GLY A 377 -25.82 -0.06 0.60
N GLU A 378 -25.46 -1.32 0.45
CA GLU A 378 -25.02 -2.18 1.57
C GLU A 378 -23.52 -1.98 1.86
N GLY A 379 -23.06 -2.51 2.99
CA GLY A 379 -21.66 -2.42 3.38
C GLY A 379 -21.36 -3.03 4.74
N MET A 380 -20.10 -2.96 5.17
CA MET A 380 -19.67 -3.39 6.50
C MET A 380 -18.68 -2.40 7.14
N ASN A 381 -18.59 -2.39 8.47
CA ASN A 381 -17.51 -1.70 9.18
C ASN A 381 -16.67 -2.69 10.01
N PHE A 382 -15.36 -2.62 9.86
CA PHE A 382 -14.40 -3.36 10.67
C PHE A 382 -13.37 -2.41 11.27
N SER A 383 -13.36 -2.28 12.60
CA SER A 383 -12.33 -1.50 13.32
C SER A 383 -12.11 -0.07 12.79
N GLY A 384 -13.16 0.57 12.27
CA GLY A 384 -13.08 1.91 11.67
C GLY A 384 -12.73 1.95 10.17
N VAL A 385 -12.50 0.80 9.55
CA VAL A 385 -12.53 0.63 8.08
C VAL A 385 -13.96 0.40 7.65
N GLU A 386 -14.41 1.14 6.66
CA GLU A 386 -15.72 1.07 6.04
C GLU A 386 -15.59 0.48 4.63
N PHE A 387 -16.52 -0.39 4.28
CA PHE A 387 -16.57 -1.09 2.99
C PHE A 387 -17.96 -0.87 2.40
N SER A 388 -18.10 0.06 1.45
CA SER A 388 -19.39 0.42 0.85
C SER A 388 -19.53 -0.19 -0.55
N ILE A 389 -20.66 -0.87 -0.80
CA ILE A 389 -20.95 -1.53 -2.07
C ILE A 389 -21.61 -0.53 -3.03
N LEU A 390 -21.01 -0.37 -4.22
CA LEU A 390 -21.47 0.56 -5.25
C LEU A 390 -22.13 -0.16 -6.45
N ASN A 391 -21.77 -1.43 -6.65
CA ASN A 391 -22.33 -2.35 -7.64
C ASN A 391 -22.16 -3.78 -7.08
N PRO A 392 -23.02 -4.77 -7.39
CA PRO A 392 -24.14 -4.75 -8.34
C PRO A 392 -25.33 -3.87 -7.92
N SER A 393 -26.05 -3.37 -8.92
CA SER A 393 -27.35 -2.72 -8.72
C SER A 393 -28.44 -3.75 -8.41
N ARG A 394 -29.49 -3.39 -7.64
CA ARG A 394 -30.60 -4.30 -7.27
C ARG A 394 -31.14 -5.10 -8.47
N GLN A 395 -31.41 -4.41 -9.58
CA GLN A 395 -31.72 -5.05 -10.86
C GLN A 395 -30.44 -5.46 -11.57
N ARG A 396 -30.17 -6.78 -11.60
CA ARG A 396 -29.06 -7.38 -12.36
C ARG A 396 -29.29 -7.30 -13.88
N LEU A 397 -28.21 -7.19 -14.64
CA LEU A 397 -28.15 -7.13 -16.11
C LEU A 397 -27.38 -8.34 -16.64
N LEU A 398 -28.11 -9.40 -16.94
CA LEU A 398 -27.56 -10.70 -17.35
C LEU A 398 -26.85 -10.64 -18.72
N GLY A 399 -25.86 -11.51 -18.92
CA GLY A 399 -25.24 -11.80 -20.23
C GLY A 399 -23.78 -11.35 -20.38
N ASN A 400 -23.29 -10.46 -19.52
CA ASN A 400 -21.88 -10.10 -19.44
C ASN A 400 -21.45 -10.12 -17.96
N PRO A 401 -20.47 -10.96 -17.55
CA PRO A 401 -20.06 -11.08 -16.14
C PRO A 401 -19.47 -9.76 -15.59
N ASP A 402 -18.91 -8.90 -16.45
CA ASP A 402 -18.36 -7.61 -16.04
C ASP A 402 -19.43 -6.58 -15.66
N THR A 403 -20.70 -6.78 -16.06
CA THR A 403 -21.75 -5.78 -15.84
C THR A 403 -22.21 -5.74 -14.39
N ASP A 404 -22.20 -6.85 -13.68
CA ASP A 404 -22.56 -6.92 -12.27
C ASP A 404 -21.40 -7.33 -11.37
N ALA A 405 -20.17 -7.03 -11.79
CA ALA A 405 -19.02 -7.19 -10.92
C ALA A 405 -19.18 -6.36 -9.63
N ILE A 406 -18.82 -6.93 -8.48
CA ILE A 406 -18.85 -6.22 -7.19
C ILE A 406 -17.84 -5.06 -7.23
N VAL A 407 -18.34 -3.84 -7.08
CA VAL A 407 -17.52 -2.61 -6.97
C VAL A 407 -17.62 -2.10 -5.54
N MET A 408 -16.47 -1.90 -4.91
CA MET A 408 -16.38 -1.64 -3.48
C MET A 408 -15.48 -0.44 -3.17
N LYS A 409 -15.99 0.50 -2.40
CA LYS A 409 -15.26 1.62 -1.81
C LYS A 409 -14.75 1.21 -0.44
N VAL A 410 -13.45 1.37 -0.18
CA VAL A 410 -12.80 1.04 1.10
C VAL A 410 -12.26 2.32 1.73
N SER A 411 -12.90 2.78 2.81
CA SER A 411 -12.60 4.04 3.52
C SER A 411 -12.01 3.78 4.91
N MET A 412 -11.05 4.60 5.36
CA MET A 412 -10.65 4.69 6.77
C MET A 412 -10.25 6.12 7.13
N GLY A 413 -11.02 6.76 8.00
CA GLY A 413 -10.83 8.19 8.32
C GLY A 413 -11.10 9.07 7.11
N ARG A 414 -10.04 9.56 6.45
CA ARG A 414 -10.12 10.25 5.15
C ARG A 414 -9.56 9.44 3.98
N PHE A 415 -8.74 8.43 4.25
CA PHE A 415 -8.18 7.61 3.18
C PHE A 415 -9.32 6.85 2.50
N CYS A 416 -9.34 6.85 1.16
CA CYS A 416 -10.20 5.97 0.39
C CYS A 416 -9.45 5.29 -0.75
N MET A 417 -9.74 4.00 -0.94
CA MET A 417 -9.39 3.25 -2.15
C MET A 417 -10.66 2.67 -2.79
N LEU A 418 -10.84 2.91 -4.09
CA LEU A 418 -11.92 2.30 -4.88
C LEU A 418 -11.42 1.04 -5.59
N LEU A 419 -12.11 -0.08 -5.39
CA LEU A 419 -11.87 -1.35 -6.06
C LEU A 419 -12.83 -1.48 -7.25
N LEU A 420 -12.31 -1.23 -8.45
CA LEU A 420 -13.07 -1.13 -9.70
C LEU A 420 -12.74 -2.30 -10.64
N ASN A 421 -12.93 -3.53 -10.14
CA ASN A 421 -12.59 -4.76 -10.83
C ASN A 421 -13.82 -5.41 -11.47
N PRO A 422 -13.80 -5.57 -12.81
CA PRO A 422 -13.89 -4.49 -13.78
C PRO A 422 -15.31 -3.91 -13.83
N THR A 423 -15.47 -2.69 -14.36
CA THR A 423 -16.79 -2.08 -14.54
C THR A 423 -17.00 -1.67 -16.00
N VAL A 424 -18.21 -1.90 -16.50
CA VAL A 424 -18.65 -1.54 -17.87
C VAL A 424 -19.31 -0.15 -17.91
N GLN A 425 -19.56 0.39 -19.10
CA GLN A 425 -20.10 1.74 -19.27
C GLN A 425 -21.55 1.83 -18.72
N GLU A 426 -22.29 0.75 -18.85
CA GLU A 426 -23.68 0.54 -18.42
C GLU A 426 -23.86 0.63 -16.90
N ARG A 427 -22.78 0.50 -16.10
CA ARG A 427 -22.81 0.72 -14.65
C ARG A 427 -22.11 1.99 -14.17
N GLU A 428 -21.32 2.69 -14.98
CA GLU A 428 -20.73 3.97 -14.55
C GLU A 428 -21.82 4.96 -14.14
N SER A 429 -22.85 5.13 -14.97
CA SER A 429 -24.00 5.99 -14.66
C SER A 429 -24.78 5.55 -13.42
N ALA A 430 -24.85 4.24 -13.16
CA ALA A 430 -25.50 3.70 -11.96
C ALA A 430 -24.68 4.03 -10.69
N ILE A 431 -23.37 3.79 -10.72
CA ILE A 431 -22.44 4.11 -9.62
C ILE A 431 -22.42 5.61 -9.35
N LEU A 432 -22.38 6.45 -10.39
CA LEU A 432 -22.48 7.90 -10.30
C LEU A 432 -23.83 8.39 -9.73
N SER A 433 -24.90 7.60 -9.86
CA SER A 433 -26.24 7.92 -9.36
C SER A 433 -26.51 7.48 -7.91
N THR A 434 -25.56 6.81 -7.26
CA THR A 434 -25.72 6.31 -5.87
C THR A 434 -25.88 7.41 -4.82
N GLY A 435 -25.33 8.60 -5.08
CA GLY A 435 -25.22 9.67 -4.09
C GLY A 435 -24.03 9.55 -3.14
N GLU A 436 -23.21 8.50 -3.28
CA GLU A 436 -21.92 8.37 -2.58
C GLU A 436 -20.91 9.41 -3.07
N ASP A 437 -20.07 9.90 -2.16
CA ASP A 437 -18.87 10.65 -2.56
C ASP A 437 -17.82 9.67 -3.09
N LEU A 438 -17.66 9.62 -4.41
CA LEU A 438 -16.78 8.68 -5.09
C LEU A 438 -15.30 9.14 -5.10
N ARG A 439 -14.99 10.33 -4.56
CA ARG A 439 -13.63 10.87 -4.53
C ARG A 439 -12.75 10.03 -3.61
N CYS A 440 -11.71 9.42 -4.16
CA CYS A 440 -10.83 8.51 -3.44
C CYS A 440 -9.37 8.70 -3.85
N ASP A 441 -8.44 8.50 -2.92
CA ASP A 441 -7.00 8.69 -3.15
C ASP A 441 -6.45 7.71 -4.18
N VAL A 442 -6.89 6.45 -4.07
CA VAL A 442 -6.37 5.31 -4.84
C VAL A 442 -7.49 4.61 -5.60
N LEU A 443 -7.19 4.10 -6.79
CA LEU A 443 -8.12 3.34 -7.64
C LEU A 443 -7.43 2.09 -8.23
N THR A 444 -8.06 0.91 -8.15
CA THR A 444 -7.66 -0.21 -9.03
C THR A 444 -8.22 0.02 -10.43
N TYR A 445 -7.42 -0.16 -11.48
CA TYR A 445 -7.87 0.08 -12.85
C TYR A 445 -8.45 -1.18 -13.48
N PHE A 446 -9.64 -1.04 -14.07
CA PHE A 446 -10.38 -2.12 -14.70
C PHE A 446 -9.59 -2.81 -15.84
N LYS A 447 -9.82 -4.13 -15.99
CA LYS A 447 -9.35 -4.96 -17.12
C LYS A 447 -7.86 -4.82 -17.43
N HIS A 448 -7.00 -4.86 -16.41
CA HIS A 448 -5.54 -4.83 -16.55
C HIS A 448 -5.00 -3.64 -17.37
N GLY A 449 -5.74 -2.52 -17.41
CA GLY A 449 -5.38 -1.34 -18.18
C GLY A 449 -5.73 -1.39 -19.67
N GLU A 450 -6.66 -2.27 -20.08
CA GLU A 450 -7.27 -2.26 -21.42
C GLU A 450 -7.87 -0.89 -21.77
N GLY A 451 -8.42 -0.19 -20.78
CA GLY A 451 -9.04 1.11 -20.99
C GLY A 451 -10.30 1.02 -21.85
N ARG A 452 -10.70 2.15 -22.43
CA ARG A 452 -11.85 2.23 -23.35
C ARG A 452 -11.56 3.23 -24.48
N PRO A 453 -12.29 3.15 -25.62
CA PRO A 453 -12.21 4.17 -26.66
C PRO A 453 -12.47 5.59 -26.12
N GLU A 454 -13.44 5.74 -25.22
CA GLU A 454 -13.83 7.01 -24.59
C GLU A 454 -13.16 7.19 -23.21
N PRO A 455 -13.01 8.44 -22.72
CA PRO A 455 -12.66 8.69 -21.32
C PRO A 455 -13.74 8.18 -20.36
N SER A 456 -13.34 7.53 -19.26
CA SER A 456 -14.28 7.11 -18.21
C SER A 456 -14.72 8.32 -17.39
N VAL A 457 -16.03 8.55 -17.30
CA VAL A 457 -16.60 9.63 -16.48
C VAL A 457 -16.47 9.29 -15.01
N LEU A 458 -16.58 8.00 -14.65
CA LEU A 458 -16.34 7.51 -13.30
C LEU A 458 -14.93 7.83 -12.81
N VAL A 459 -13.88 7.51 -13.59
CA VAL A 459 -12.48 7.81 -13.21
C VAL A 459 -12.27 9.31 -12.97
N SER A 460 -12.86 10.17 -13.80
CA SER A 460 -12.80 11.64 -13.64
C SER A 460 -13.53 12.15 -12.39
N ASN A 461 -14.59 11.48 -11.93
CA ASN A 461 -15.29 11.84 -10.68
C ASN A 461 -14.59 11.31 -9.43
N VAL A 462 -13.90 10.16 -9.55
CA VAL A 462 -13.05 9.62 -8.47
C VAL A 462 -11.82 10.50 -8.24
N GLY A 463 -11.25 11.08 -9.31
CA GLY A 463 -10.11 12.00 -9.25
C GLY A 463 -8.86 11.44 -8.54
N PRO A 464 -8.44 10.19 -8.82
CA PRO A 464 -7.42 9.51 -8.01
C PRO A 464 -6.02 10.12 -8.15
N LYS A 465 -5.30 10.15 -7.04
CA LYS A 465 -3.88 10.54 -6.95
C LYS A 465 -2.98 9.42 -7.47
N ASP A 466 -3.34 8.17 -7.15
CA ASP A 466 -2.66 6.96 -7.57
C ASP A 466 -3.63 5.96 -8.21
N VAL A 467 -3.22 5.35 -9.32
CA VAL A 467 -3.93 4.25 -9.98
C VAL A 467 -3.04 3.02 -9.98
N ILE A 468 -3.58 1.89 -9.53
CA ILE A 468 -2.91 0.59 -9.51
C ILE A 468 -3.52 -0.29 -10.60
N ILE A 469 -2.68 -0.84 -11.47
CA ILE A 469 -3.09 -1.76 -12.54
C ILE A 469 -2.55 -3.16 -12.23
N SER A 470 -3.45 -4.10 -11.91
CA SER A 470 -3.11 -5.53 -11.86
C SER A 470 -2.89 -6.02 -13.30
N VAL A 471 -1.65 -6.34 -13.64
CA VAL A 471 -1.24 -6.80 -14.98
C VAL A 471 0.03 -7.66 -14.88
N GLY A 472 0.21 -8.54 -15.86
CA GLY A 472 1.40 -9.39 -16.02
C GLY A 472 1.86 -9.43 -17.49
N PRO A 473 2.96 -10.14 -17.79
CA PRO A 473 3.39 -10.39 -19.16
C PRO A 473 2.26 -10.95 -20.02
N ASN A 474 1.95 -10.28 -21.13
CA ASN A 474 0.77 -10.57 -21.95
C ASN A 474 1.03 -10.27 -23.44
N SER A 475 0.28 -10.92 -24.33
CA SER A 475 0.36 -10.71 -25.78
C SER A 475 -0.65 -9.66 -26.30
N GLN A 476 -1.62 -9.28 -25.47
CA GLN A 476 -2.67 -8.31 -25.79
C GLN A 476 -2.17 -6.85 -25.79
N GLY A 477 -0.94 -6.58 -25.35
CA GLY A 477 -0.36 -5.25 -25.26
C GLY A 477 -1.03 -4.40 -24.17
N LEU A 478 -1.26 -4.98 -23.00
CA LEU A 478 -1.81 -4.34 -21.81
C LEU A 478 -0.70 -3.92 -20.83
N PRO A 479 -0.81 -2.77 -20.14
CA PRO A 479 -1.83 -1.73 -20.30
C PRO A 479 -1.74 -1.05 -21.67
N LYS A 480 -2.87 -0.61 -22.25
CA LYS A 480 -2.83 0.12 -23.54
C LYS A 480 -2.13 1.46 -23.35
N ALA A 481 -1.31 1.86 -24.33
CA ALA A 481 -0.60 3.14 -24.31
C ALA A 481 -1.54 4.35 -24.14
N THR A 482 -2.73 4.30 -24.75
CA THR A 482 -3.79 5.33 -24.61
C THR A 482 -4.38 5.42 -23.20
N THR A 483 -4.39 4.32 -22.44
CA THR A 483 -4.77 4.31 -21.02
C THR A 483 -3.72 5.05 -20.19
N LEU A 484 -2.45 4.71 -20.39
CA LEU A 484 -1.32 5.30 -19.67
C LEU A 484 -1.16 6.79 -19.99
N GLU A 485 -1.32 7.18 -21.26
CA GLU A 485 -1.31 8.58 -21.71
C GLU A 485 -2.39 9.41 -21.01
N ARG A 486 -3.64 8.90 -20.94
CA ARG A 486 -4.75 9.60 -20.27
C ARG A 486 -4.52 9.78 -18.77
N LEU A 487 -4.01 8.75 -18.09
CA LEU A 487 -3.67 8.82 -16.67
C LEU A 487 -2.51 9.80 -16.39
N SER A 488 -1.52 9.85 -17.29
CA SER A 488 -0.44 10.83 -17.22
C SER A 488 -0.94 12.27 -17.41
N ILE A 489 -1.88 12.48 -18.36
CA ILE A 489 -2.49 13.79 -18.62
C ILE A 489 -3.36 14.27 -17.43
N SER A 490 -4.01 13.37 -16.68
CA SER A 490 -4.74 13.73 -15.46
C SER A 490 -3.84 14.00 -14.24
N GLY A 491 -2.51 13.86 -14.37
CA GLY A 491 -1.57 13.98 -13.25
C GLY A 491 -1.60 12.80 -12.28
N THR A 492 -2.28 11.71 -12.64
CA THR A 492 -2.43 10.52 -11.81
C THR A 492 -1.18 9.65 -11.91
N ARG A 493 -0.61 9.25 -10.77
CA ARG A 493 0.54 8.34 -10.73
C ARG A 493 0.09 6.91 -11.02
N VAL A 494 0.82 6.18 -11.86
CA VAL A 494 0.46 4.82 -12.26
C VAL A 494 1.42 3.80 -11.65
N TRP A 495 0.87 2.75 -11.06
CA TRP A 495 1.58 1.64 -10.43
C TRP A 495 1.15 0.34 -11.11
N ARG A 496 2.11 -0.44 -11.65
CA ARG A 496 1.82 -1.69 -12.37
C ARG A 496 2.48 -2.88 -11.70
N THR A 497 1.75 -3.99 -11.57
CA THR A 497 2.28 -5.18 -10.91
C THR A 497 3.32 -5.96 -11.74
N ASP A 498 3.34 -5.80 -13.07
CA ASP A 498 4.33 -6.44 -13.93
C ASP A 498 5.72 -5.78 -13.84
N GLU A 499 5.76 -4.45 -13.72
CA GLU A 499 6.97 -3.67 -13.43
C GLU A 499 7.44 -3.91 -12.00
N ARG A 500 6.53 -3.77 -11.02
CA ARG A 500 6.87 -3.52 -9.61
C ARG A 500 6.61 -4.68 -8.63
N GLY A 501 6.00 -5.79 -9.06
CA GLY A 501 5.56 -6.85 -8.14
C GLY A 501 4.26 -6.49 -7.42
N THR A 502 4.02 -7.04 -6.23
CA THR A 502 2.80 -6.72 -5.46
C THR A 502 2.84 -5.28 -4.96
N ILE A 503 1.78 -4.51 -5.21
CA ILE A 503 1.65 -3.14 -4.70
C ILE A 503 0.92 -3.17 -3.36
N ARG A 504 1.50 -2.56 -2.33
CA ARG A 504 0.91 -2.37 -1.00
C ARG A 504 0.59 -0.91 -0.77
N VAL A 505 -0.66 -0.63 -0.39
CA VAL A 505 -1.11 0.65 0.19
C VAL A 505 -1.27 0.47 1.68
N THR A 506 -0.80 1.43 2.49
CA THR A 506 -0.87 1.39 3.95
C THR A 506 -1.44 2.71 4.48
N ASN A 507 -2.35 2.68 5.47
CA ASN A 507 -2.79 3.86 6.20
C ASN A 507 -3.04 3.57 7.69
N ASP A 508 -2.73 4.53 8.56
CA ASP A 508 -2.88 4.48 10.03
C ASP A 508 -4.18 5.13 10.54
N GLY A 509 -4.85 5.95 9.71
CA GLY A 509 -6.01 6.77 10.06
C GLY A 509 -5.70 8.18 10.55
N PHE A 510 -4.41 8.58 10.56
CA PHE A 510 -3.93 9.90 11.00
C PHE A 510 -3.09 10.61 9.94
N SER A 511 -2.19 9.86 9.33
CA SER A 511 -1.17 10.31 8.37
C SER A 511 -1.69 10.14 6.93
N PRO A 512 -1.02 10.77 5.94
CA PRO A 512 -1.21 10.41 4.53
C PRO A 512 -0.98 8.91 4.31
N TYR A 513 -1.70 8.31 3.36
CA TYR A 513 -1.45 6.92 2.97
C TYR A 513 -0.06 6.79 2.33
N GLN A 514 0.56 5.64 2.56
CA GLN A 514 1.80 5.23 1.91
C GLN A 514 1.47 4.25 0.80
N ILE A 515 2.19 4.30 -0.32
CA ILE A 515 2.10 3.31 -1.40
C ILE A 515 3.51 2.82 -1.74
N ALA A 516 3.70 1.51 -1.73
CA ALA A 516 4.98 0.86 -1.86
C ALA A 516 4.87 -0.38 -2.76
N SER A 517 5.97 -0.72 -3.43
CA SER A 517 6.11 -1.94 -4.22
C SER A 517 6.93 -2.97 -3.46
N GLN A 518 6.33 -4.13 -3.15
CA GLN A 518 7.11 -5.32 -2.82
C GLN A 518 7.73 -5.82 -4.12
N LEU A 519 9.04 -5.58 -4.27
CA LEU A 519 9.77 -6.08 -5.42
C LEU A 519 9.64 -7.61 -5.52
N LYS A 520 9.67 -8.10 -6.76
CA LYS A 520 9.49 -9.51 -7.11
C LYS A 520 10.34 -10.40 -6.18
N VAL A 521 9.74 -11.46 -5.64
CA VAL A 521 10.46 -12.53 -4.92
C VAL A 521 11.62 -12.98 -5.81
N SER A 522 12.84 -12.61 -5.42
CA SER A 522 13.83 -12.23 -6.43
C SER A 522 14.73 -13.38 -6.87
N SER A 523 14.92 -13.50 -8.18
CA SER A 523 16.17 -13.99 -8.76
C SER A 523 16.78 -12.87 -9.61
N GLY A 524 17.45 -11.92 -8.95
CA GLY A 524 18.10 -10.76 -9.57
C GLY A 524 17.37 -9.43 -9.36
N TRP A 525 18.12 -8.39 -9.00
CA TRP A 525 17.65 -7.02 -8.75
C TRP A 525 18.17 -6.08 -9.83
N VAL A 526 17.34 -5.11 -10.24
CA VAL A 526 17.67 -4.12 -11.27
C VAL A 526 17.09 -2.76 -10.85
N ALA A 527 17.91 -1.71 -10.92
CA ALA A 527 17.51 -0.34 -10.63
C ALA A 527 16.69 0.30 -11.77
N TYR A 528 16.16 1.49 -11.53
CA TYR A 528 15.28 2.22 -12.46
C TYR A 528 15.93 2.56 -13.82
N ASP A 529 17.27 2.56 -13.90
CA ASP A 529 18.04 2.81 -15.12
C ASP A 529 18.46 1.53 -15.88
N GLY A 530 18.15 0.34 -15.34
CA GLY A 530 18.56 -0.94 -15.90
C GLY A 530 19.87 -1.52 -15.35
N SER A 531 20.52 -0.86 -14.38
CA SER A 531 21.74 -1.39 -13.74
C SER A 531 21.46 -2.42 -12.64
N PRO A 532 22.32 -3.43 -12.41
CA PRO A 532 22.21 -4.31 -11.25
C PRO A 532 22.49 -3.55 -9.95
N ALA A 533 21.64 -3.72 -8.95
CA ALA A 533 21.92 -3.25 -7.59
C ALA A 533 22.74 -4.32 -6.83
N ASN A 534 23.87 -3.91 -6.26
CA ASN A 534 24.64 -4.67 -5.27
C ASN A 534 24.17 -4.30 -3.85
#